data_AF-A0A942MR77-F1
#
_entry.id   AF-A0A942MR77-F1
#
_cell.length_a   1.000
_cell.length_b   1.000
_cell.length_c   1.000
_cell.angle_alpha   90.00
_cell.angle_beta   90.00
_cell.angle_gamma   90.00
#
_symmetry.space_group_name_H-M   'P 1'
#
loop_
_entity.id
_entity.type
_entity.pdbx_description
1 polymer ?
#
loop_
_entity_poly.entity_id
_entity_poly.type
_entity_poly.pdbx_seq_one_letter_code
_entity_poly.pdbx_strand_id
1 'polypeptide(L)' 'MKEFLSQNRVTFKEYNIVEDRNAFEEMWLISGQKAAPVISVNNEIVIGFKKDRLEVLLTRKS' A
#
# COMPACT_ATOMS: atom_id res chain seq x y z
N MET A 1 -4.74 3.05 8.80
CA MET A 1 -4.37 3.01 7.36
C MET A 1 -5.59 3.06 6.45
N LYS A 2 -6.50 2.07 6.51
CA LYS A 2 -7.71 2.04 5.68
C LYS A 2 -8.55 3.32 5.83
N GLU A 3 -8.81 3.72 7.08
CA GLU A 3 -9.52 4.97 7.38
C GLU A 3 -8.82 6.19 6.79
N PHE A 4 -7.48 6.27 6.86
CA PHE A 4 -6.72 7.37 6.27
C PHE A 4 -6.87 7.43 4.74
N LEU A 5 -6.84 6.28 4.05
CA LEU A 5 -7.05 6.22 2.60
C LEU A 5 -8.50 6.58 2.21
N SER A 6 -9.49 6.08 2.95
CA SER A 6 -10.90 6.39 2.74
C SER A 6 -11.21 7.87 2.97
N GLN A 7 -10.66 8.49 4.02
CA GLN A 7 -10.83 9.92 4.30
C GLN A 7 -10.24 10.80 3.20
N ASN A 8 -9.12 10.38 2.59
CA ASN A 8 -8.52 11.07 1.45
C ASN A 8 -9.23 10.78 0.11
N ARG A 9 -10.37 10.07 0.13
CA ARG A 9 -11.14 9.65 -1.06
C ARG A 9 -10.29 8.91 -2.10
N VAL A 10 -9.29 8.19 -1.63
CA VAL A 10 -8.39 7.42 -2.50
C VAL A 10 -9.06 6.08 -2.77
N THR A 11 -9.25 5.75 -4.05
CA THR A 11 -9.62 4.39 -4.44
C THR A 11 -8.44 3.48 -4.20
N PHE A 12 -8.60 2.49 -3.32
CA PHE A 12 -7.59 1.48 -3.06
C PHE A 12 -8.20 0.09 -3.22
N LYS A 13 -7.37 -0.87 -3.62
CA LYS A 13 -7.73 -2.28 -3.59
C LYS A 13 -6.96 -2.94 -2.45
N GLU A 14 -7.68 -3.67 -1.63
CA GLU A 14 -7.09 -4.45 -0.55
C GLU A 14 -6.84 -5.88 -1.02
N TYR A 15 -5.70 -6.42 -0.63
CA TYR A 15 -5.35 -7.81 -0.84
C TYR A 15 -5.03 -8.46 0.51
N ASN A 16 -5.71 -9.56 0.82
CA ASN A 16 -5.44 -10.32 2.03
C ASN A 16 -4.34 -11.35 1.74
N ILE A 17 -3.10 -11.04 2.14
CA ILE A 17 -1.95 -11.93 1.95
C ILE A 17 -2.01 -13.23 2.77
N VAL A 18 -2.91 -13.33 3.75
CA VAL A 18 -3.11 -14.56 4.55
C VAL A 18 -3.95 -15.57 3.76
N GLU A 19 -4.92 -15.08 2.98
CA GLU A 19 -5.83 -15.91 2.20
C GLU A 19 -5.39 -16.05 0.74
N ASP A 20 -4.71 -15.04 0.19
CA ASP A 20 -4.24 -14.99 -1.19
C ASP A 20 -2.71 -15.08 -1.25
N ARG A 21 -2.25 -16.29 -1.60
CA ARG A 21 -0.83 -16.58 -1.79
C ARG A 21 -0.20 -15.78 -2.93
N ASN A 22 -0.94 -15.51 -4.01
CA ASN A 22 -0.40 -14.74 -5.14
C ASN A 22 -0.19 -13.29 -4.73
N ALA A 23 -1.11 -12.71 -3.94
CA ALA A 23 -0.93 -11.38 -3.37
C ALA A 23 0.28 -11.31 -2.42
N PHE A 24 0.52 -12.37 -1.64
CA PHE A 24 1.74 -12.45 -0.82
C PHE A 24 3.01 -12.50 -1.66
N GLU A 25 3.04 -13.32 -2.72
CA GLU A 25 4.20 -13.41 -3.62
C GLU A 25 4.46 -12.09 -4.34
N GLU A 26 3.42 -11.43 -4.87
CA GLU A 26 3.54 -10.10 -5.47
C GLU A 26 4.07 -9.08 -4.45
N MET A 27 3.51 -9.06 -3.23
CA MET A 27 3.96 -8.18 -2.16
C MET A 27 5.44 -8.41 -1.82
N TRP A 28 5.88 -9.67 -1.68
CA TRP A 28 7.29 -9.99 -1.44
C TRP A 28 8.12 -9.50 -2.61
N LEU A 29 7.79 -9.86 -3.85
CA LEU A 29 8.58 -9.51 -5.03
C LEU A 29 8.82 -8.00 -5.17
N ILE A 30 7.80 -7.17 -4.93
CA ILE A 30 7.90 -5.71 -5.09
C ILE A 30 8.53 -4.99 -3.88
N SER A 31 8.49 -5.59 -2.68
CA SER A 31 8.89 -4.90 -1.44
C SER A 31 10.03 -5.56 -0.65
N GLY A 32 10.33 -6.83 -0.93
CA GLY A 32 11.22 -7.67 -0.13
C GLY A 32 10.68 -8.04 1.26
N GLN A 33 9.47 -7.58 1.62
CA GLN A 33 8.86 -7.83 2.93
C GLN A 33 8.08 -9.13 2.97
N LYS A 34 8.12 -9.78 4.14
CA LYS A 34 7.31 -10.98 4.44
C LYS A 34 6.09 -10.66 5.31
N ALA A 35 5.93 -9.42 5.74
CA ALA A 35 4.87 -9.00 6.64
C ALA A 35 4.18 -7.73 6.11
N ALA A 36 2.86 -7.70 6.24
CA ALA A 36 2.03 -6.52 6.04
C ALA A 36 2.24 -5.50 7.18
N PRO A 37 1.91 -4.21 6.98
CA PRO A 37 1.36 -3.62 5.75
C PRO A 37 2.42 -3.18 4.74
N VAL A 38 2.13 -3.37 3.45
CA VAL A 38 2.86 -2.82 2.30
C VAL A 38 1.84 -2.12 1.40
N ILE A 39 2.17 -0.91 0.96
CA ILE A 39 1.28 -0.06 0.16
C ILE A 39 2.01 0.28 -1.14
N SER A 40 1.38 0.03 -2.28
CA SER A 40 1.89 0.47 -3.59
C SER A 40 1.05 1.64 -4.10
N VAL A 41 1.68 2.75 -4.46
CA VAL A 41 1.02 3.96 -4.99
C VAL A 41 1.84 4.48 -6.17
N ASN A 42 1.26 4.53 -7.38
CA ASN A 42 1.92 5.07 -8.59
C ASN A 42 3.35 4.53 -8.81
N ASN A 43 3.54 3.21 -8.70
CA ASN A 43 4.83 2.51 -8.79
C ASN A 43 5.82 2.78 -7.63
N GLU A 44 5.45 3.57 -6.62
CA GLU A 44 6.22 3.69 -5.38
C GLU A 44 5.73 2.69 -4.32
N ILE A 45 6.66 2.00 -3.69
CA ILE A 45 6.39 1.03 -2.62
C ILE A 45 6.67 1.67 -1.26
N VAL A 46 5.65 1.71 -0.41
CA VAL A 46 5.72 2.16 0.97
C VAL A 46 5.58 0.96 1.89
N ILE A 47 6.65 0.68 2.63
CA ILE A 47 6.67 -0.36 3.64
C ILE A 47 6.20 0.24 4.98
N GLY A 48 5.20 -0.40 5.58
CA GLY A 48 4.59 0.05 6.83
C GLY A 48 3.60 1.22 6.64
N PHE A 49 3.14 1.77 7.76
CA PHE A 49 2.31 2.98 7.76
C PHE A 49 3.20 4.21 7.95
N LYS A 50 3.45 4.97 6.86
CA LYS A 50 4.19 6.23 6.89
C LYS A 50 3.29 7.37 6.43
N LYS A 51 2.66 8.06 7.37
CA LYS A 51 1.67 9.11 7.10
C LYS A 51 2.23 10.20 6.17
N ASP A 52 3.39 10.78 6.48
CA ASP A 52 3.99 11.86 5.67
C ASP A 52 4.28 11.42 4.24
N ARG A 53 4.78 10.19 4.07
CA ARG A 53 5.05 9.61 2.74
C ARG A 53 3.76 9.40 1.97
N LEU A 54 2.73 8.87 2.62
CA LEU A 54 1.42 8.67 1.99
C LEU A 54 0.77 10.00 1.62
N GLU A 55 0.85 11.02 2.48
CA GLU A 55 0.33 12.36 2.15
C GLU A 55 1.00 12.92 0.89
N VAL A 56 2.33 12.84 0.78
CA VAL A 56 3.05 13.30 -0.43
C VAL A 56 2.66 12.50 -1.67
N LEU A 57 2.56 11.17 -1.56
CA LEU A 57 2.23 10.30 -2.70
C LEU A 57 0.80 10.51 -3.20
N LEU A 58 -0.15 10.78 -2.29
CA LEU A 58 -1.55 10.97 -2.62
C LEU A 58 -1.88 12.41 -3.07
N THR A 59 -1.07 13.40 -2.65
CA THR A 59 -1.24 14.81 -3.04
C THR A 59 -0.53 15.16 -4.35
N ARG A 60 0.39 14.32 -4.84
CA ARG A 60 0.94 14.41 -6.20
C ARG A 60 -0.16 14.10 -7.23
N LYS A 61 -1.05 15.06 -7.46
CA LYS A 61 -1.84 15.16 -8.68
C LYS A 61 -0.93 15.68 -9.78
N SER A 62 -0.70 14.89 -10.82
CA SER A 62 -0.39 15.42 -12.16
C SER A 62 -1.65 16.02 -12.76
#